data_AF-A0A4Y1Q1T8-F1
#
_entry.id   AF-A0A4Y1Q1T8-F1
#
_cell.length_a   1.000
_cell.length_b   1.000
_cell.length_c   1.000
_cell.angle_alpha   90.00
_cell.angle_beta   90.00
_cell.angle_gamma   90.00
#
_symmetry.space_group_name_H-M   'P 1'
#
loop_
_entity.id
_entity.type
_entity.pdbx_description
1 polymer ?
#
loop_
_entity_poly.entity_id
_entity_poly.type
_entity_poly.pdbx_seq_one_letter_code
_entity_poly.pdbx_strand_id
1 'polypeptide(L)'
;IFITDDPHASVDIPTLPGQRRWGVDRLEEFLSPLIQKGLSSVILFGVPFKCEKDGEGTPADDPHGPVIQAITKLKSLFPSLYIAC
;
A
#
# COMPACT_ATOMS: atom_id res chain seq x y z
N ILE A 1 5.10 3.65 -0.41
CA ILE A 1 3.91 3.54 0.47
C ILE A 1 3.98 2.20 1.17
N PHE A 2 3.87 2.18 2.50
CA PHE A 2 3.83 0.93 3.27
C PHE A 2 2.38 0.49 3.45
N ILE A 3 2.06 -0.74 3.04
CA ILE A 3 0.68 -1.24 2.98
C ILE A 3 0.54 -2.51 3.83
N THR A 4 -0.52 -2.62 4.63
CA THR A 4 -0.73 -3.71 5.58
C THR A 4 -2.00 -4.51 5.29
N ASP A 5 -2.12 -5.69 5.89
CA ASP A 5 -3.29 -6.58 5.74
C ASP A 5 -4.53 -6.14 6.53
N ASP A 6 -4.44 -5.07 7.33
CA ASP A 6 -5.60 -4.41 7.92
C ASP A 6 -6.10 -3.32 6.94
N PRO A 7 -7.26 -3.49 6.30
CA PRO A 7 -7.78 -2.56 5.28
C PRO A 7 -8.00 -1.15 5.80
N HIS A 8 -8.20 -0.98 7.12
CA HIS A 8 -8.51 0.32 7.74
C HIS A 8 -7.32 0.95 8.46
N ALA A 9 -6.15 0.30 8.43
CA ALA A 9 -4.98 0.73 9.19
C ALA A 9 -4.52 2.14 8.82
N SER A 10 -4.07 2.86 9.86
CA SER A 10 -3.28 4.08 9.74
C SER A 10 -2.39 4.15 10.98
N VAL A 11 -1.25 3.45 10.90
CA VAL A 11 -0.37 3.18 12.04
C VAL A 11 0.95 3.90 11.84
N ASP A 12 1.35 4.72 12.80
CA ASP A 12 2.63 5.42 12.76
C ASP A 12 3.81 4.45 12.77
N ILE A 13 4.89 4.82 12.06
CA ILE A 13 6.16 4.12 12.08
C ILE A 13 7.11 4.91 12.99
N PRO A 14 7.38 4.47 14.25
CA PRO A 14 8.12 5.29 15.22
C PRO A 14 9.52 5.71 14.75
N THR A 15 10.17 4.85 13.96
CA THR A 15 11.52 5.09 13.41
C THR A 15 11.52 5.96 12.15
N LEU A 16 10.35 6.28 11.59
CA LEU A 16 10.17 7.15 10.43
C LEU A 16 9.12 8.23 10.75
N PRO A 17 9.51 9.32 11.44
CA PRO A 17 8.58 10.37 11.83
C PRO A 17 7.78 10.92 10.65
N GLY A 18 6.47 11.05 10.82
CA GLY A 18 5.53 11.49 9.78
C GLY A 18 5.15 10.42 8.75
N GLN A 19 5.67 9.19 8.88
CA GLN A 19 5.31 8.07 8.01
C GLN A 19 4.38 7.09 8.71
N ARG A 20 3.49 6.51 7.91
CA ARG A 20 2.47 5.56 8.35
C ARG A 20 2.46 4.31 7.49
N ARG A 21 2.02 3.22 8.10
CA ARG A 21 1.52 2.03 7.42
C ARG A 21 0.02 2.21 7.18
N TRP A 22 -0.40 1.95 5.96
CA TRP A 22 -1.76 2.21 5.49
C TRP A 22 -2.49 0.91 5.15
N GLY A 23 -3.78 0.87 5.49
CA GLY A 23 -4.70 -0.09 4.93
C GLY A 23 -5.19 0.34 3.55
N VAL A 24 -5.60 -0.63 2.74
CA VAL A 24 -6.02 -0.42 1.33
C VAL A 24 -7.19 0.57 1.23
N ASP A 25 -8.13 0.55 2.17
CA ASP A 25 -9.32 1.41 2.13
C ASP A 25 -9.01 2.87 2.43
N ARG A 26 -7.85 3.16 3.04
CA ARG A 26 -7.41 4.51 3.37
C ARG A 26 -6.48 5.13 2.32
N LEU A 27 -6.13 4.39 1.27
CA LEU A 27 -5.24 4.87 0.22
C LEU A 27 -5.83 6.04 -0.57
N GLU A 28 -7.15 6.05 -0.79
CA GLU A 28 -7.83 7.14 -1.49
C GLU A 28 -7.69 8.46 -0.73
N GLU A 29 -8.03 8.43 0.56
CA GLU A 29 -7.93 9.58 1.46
C GLU A 29 -6.48 10.11 1.53
N PHE A 30 -5.52 9.21 1.61
CA PHE A 30 -4.11 9.57 1.72
C PHE A 30 -3.54 10.16 0.41
N LEU A 31 -3.84 9.55 -0.74
CA LEU A 31 -3.20 9.89 -2.01
C LEU A 31 -3.93 10.97 -2.81
N SER A 32 -5.25 11.08 -2.71
CA SER A 32 -6.02 12.09 -3.43
C SER A 32 -5.44 13.51 -3.32
N PRO A 33 -5.16 14.05 -2.12
CA PRO A 33 -4.59 15.40 -2.00
C PRO A 33 -3.17 15.51 -2.55
N LEU A 34 -2.40 14.42 -2.58
CA LEU A 34 -1.04 14.41 -3.12
C LEU A 34 -1.06 14.40 -4.65
N ILE A 35 -1.97 13.62 -5.23
CA ILE A 35 -2.18 13.57 -6.68
C ILE A 35 -2.68 14.92 -7.20
N GLN A 36 -3.61 15.57 -6.49
CA GLN A 36 -4.04 16.95 -6.81
C GLN A 36 -2.88 17.96 -6.78
N LYS A 37 -1.84 17.70 -5.98
CA LYS A 37 -0.61 18.50 -5.93
C LYS A 37 0.45 18.11 -6.96
N GLY A 38 0.16 17.12 -7.83
CA GLY A 38 1.04 16.71 -8.91
C GLY A 38 1.85 15.44 -8.66
N LEU A 39 1.57 14.66 -7.60
CA LEU A 39 2.15 13.33 -7.44
C LEU A 39 1.75 12.43 -8.62
N SER A 40 2.75 11.91 -9.34
CA SER A 40 2.55 11.13 -10.56
C SER A 40 2.98 9.66 -10.45
N SER A 41 3.77 9.31 -9.44
CA SER A 41 4.25 7.95 -9.24
C SER A 41 4.37 7.57 -7.77
N VAL A 42 4.18 6.28 -7.49
CA VAL A 42 4.33 5.68 -6.16
C VAL A 42 5.06 4.35 -6.26
N ILE A 43 5.86 4.02 -5.24
CA ILE A 43 6.41 2.67 -5.03
C ILE A 43 5.72 2.00 -3.85
N LEU A 44 5.33 0.73 -3.97
CA LEU A 44 4.59 0.00 -2.95
C LEU A 44 5.49 -0.96 -2.18
N PHE A 45 5.31 -1.02 -0.85
CA PHE A 45 5.98 -1.97 0.03
C PHE A 45 4.94 -2.67 0.89
N GLY A 46 4.79 -3.98 0.72
CA GLY A 46 3.91 -4.81 1.54
C GLY A 46 4.49 -5.05 2.93
N VAL A 47 3.66 -4.91 3.95
CA VAL A 47 3.96 -5.23 5.34
C VAL A 47 2.91 -6.20 5.87
N PRO A 48 3.00 -7.49 5.48
CA PRO A 48 2.03 -8.47 5.91
C PRO A 48 2.31 -8.90 7.36
N PHE A 49 1.27 -8.90 8.17
CA PHE A 49 1.22 -9.35 9.55
C PHE A 49 0.41 -10.63 9.73
N LYS A 50 -0.50 -10.95 8.80
CA LYS A 50 -1.44 -12.08 8.91
C LYS A 50 -0.98 -13.32 8.14
N CYS A 51 -0.03 -13.19 7.21
CA CYS A 51 0.49 -14.35 6.47
C CYS A 51 1.59 -15.08 7.25
N GLU A 52 1.73 -16.37 6.96
CA GLU A 52 2.87 -17.16 7.39
C GLU A 52 4.04 -16.90 6.44
N LYS A 53 5.21 -16.53 6.99
CA LYS A 53 6.42 -16.32 6.20
C LYS A 53 7.20 -17.62 6.11
N ASP A 54 7.61 -17.97 4.89
CA ASP A 54 8.49 -19.10 4.63
C ASP A 54 9.81 -18.66 3.98
N GLY A 55 10.72 -19.60 3.76
CA GLY A 55 12.03 -19.34 3.16
C GLY A 55 11.99 -19.08 1.65
N GLU A 56 10.89 -19.41 0.99
CA GLU A 56 10.70 -19.23 -0.46
C GLU A 56 10.00 -17.90 -0.77
N GLY A 57 9.36 -17.29 0.22
CA GLY A 57 8.54 -16.10 0.05
C GLY A 57 7.22 -16.37 -0.64
N THR A 58 6.62 -17.55 -0.47
CA THR A 58 5.36 -17.96 -1.14
C THR A 58 4.23 -16.92 -1.05
N PRO A 59 4.05 -16.16 0.06
CA PRO A 59 3.01 -15.13 0.12
C PRO A 59 3.26 -13.88 -0.72
N ALA A 60 4.42 -13.75 -1.39
CA ALA A 60 4.83 -12.51 -2.04
C ALA A 60 3.90 -12.08 -3.20
N ASP A 61 3.29 -13.03 -3.90
CA ASP A 61 2.39 -12.83 -5.02
C ASP A 61 0.94 -13.28 -4.74
N ASP A 62 0.57 -13.44 -3.45
CA ASP A 62 -0.80 -13.74 -3.04
C ASP A 62 -1.77 -12.65 -3.58
N PRO A 63 -2.79 -13.02 -4.39
CA PRO A 63 -3.80 -12.08 -4.87
C PRO A 63 -4.54 -11.34 -3.75
N HIS A 64 -4.60 -11.92 -2.55
CA HIS A 64 -5.20 -11.33 -1.36
C HIS A 64 -4.19 -10.54 -0.51
N GLY A 65 -2.92 -10.56 -0.90
CA GLY A 65 -1.85 -9.82 -0.25
C GLY A 65 -2.00 -8.29 -0.38
N PRO A 66 -1.39 -7.53 0.52
CA PRO A 66 -1.64 -6.09 0.66
C PRO A 66 -1.19 -5.29 -0.58
N VAL A 67 -0.11 -5.71 -1.24
CA VAL A 67 0.41 -5.03 -2.44
C VAL A 67 -0.51 -5.23 -3.63
N ILE A 68 -0.93 -6.46 -3.93
CA ILE A 68 -1.77 -6.75 -5.10
C ILE A 68 -3.16 -6.11 -4.96
N GLN A 69 -3.73 -6.17 -3.75
CA GLN A 69 -4.98 -5.48 -3.42
C GLN A 69 -4.85 -3.96 -3.63
N ALA A 70 -3.75 -3.36 -3.16
CA ALA A 70 -3.48 -1.94 -3.37
C ALA A 70 -3.30 -1.57 -4.85
N ILE A 71 -2.57 -2.36 -5.63
CA ILE A 71 -2.41 -2.13 -7.08
C ILE A 71 -3.78 -2.06 -7.75
N THR A 72 -4.64 -3.02 -7.46
CA THR A 72 -5.99 -3.11 -8.04
C THR A 72 -6.82 -1.87 -7.68
N LYS A 73 -6.83 -1.50 -6.39
CA LYS A 73 -7.55 -0.32 -5.89
C LYS A 73 -7.01 0.98 -6.50
N LEU A 74 -5.70 1.17 -6.52
CA LEU A 74 -5.06 2.40 -7.02
C LEU A 74 -5.25 2.57 -8.53
N LYS A 75 -5.17 1.50 -9.32
CA LYS A 75 -5.49 1.56 -10.76
C LYS A 75 -6.94 1.95 -11.03
N SER A 76 -7.87 1.51 -10.18
CA SER A 76 -9.28 1.88 -10.28
C SER A 76 -9.54 3.34 -9.90
N LEU A 77 -8.87 3.85 -8.86
CA LEU A 77 -9.07 5.22 -8.37
C LEU A 77 -8.31 6.25 -9.20
N PHE A 78 -7.08 5.93 -9.59
CA PHE A 78 -6.14 6.86 -10.21
C PHE A 78 -5.50 6.22 -11.45
N PRO A 79 -6.23 6.10 -12.58
CA PRO A 79 -5.73 5.39 -13.77
C PRO A 79 -4.45 5.96 -14.38
N SER A 80 -4.14 7.23 -14.13
CA SER A 80 -2.92 7.91 -14.60
C SER A 80 -1.73 7.80 -13.64
N LEU A 81 -1.92 7.27 -12.42
CA LEU A 81 -0.85 7.11 -11.44
C LEU A 81 0.08 5.97 -11.85
N TYR A 82 1.37 6.25 -11.97
CA TYR A 82 2.36 5.20 -12.19
C TYR A 82 2.65 4.44 -10.90
N ILE A 83 2.54 3.11 -10.95
CA ILE A 83 2.73 2.24 -9.78
C ILE A 83 3.97 1.37 -10.02
N ALA A 84 4.98 1.54 -9.16
CA ALA A 84 6.13 0.67 -9.04
C ALA A 84 5.94 -0.33 -7.88
N CYS A 85 6.41 -1.56 -8.08
CA CYS A 85 6.36 -2.66 -7.10
C CYS A 85 7.60 -3.53 -7.25
#